data_AF-A0A661ZA00-F1
#
_entry.id   AF-A0A661ZA00-F1
#
_cell.length_a   1.000
_cell.length_b   1.000
_cell.length_c   1.000
_cell.angle_alpha   90.00
_cell.angle_beta   90.00
_cell.angle_gamma   90.00
#
_symmetry.space_group_name_H-M   'P 1'
#
loop_
_entity.id
_entity.type
_entity.pdbx_description
1 polymer ?
#
loop_
_entity_poly.entity_id
_entity_poly.type
_entity_poly.pdbx_seq_one_letter_code
_entity_poly.pdbx_strand_id
1 'polypeptide(L)'
;MKISIALLFLTAILMNSMPLQAQGDQERETKDRHRKEMSEKIKTSKIAFITEQVELTPEEAEKFWPVYNEMEAKKEDITHNLMNRFRGKEERPEPTDDEALEIMKQRLTLEENLLDLKAEYQEKFLDILSPVKVLKLYEAEDKFRRQLMERFRGREKAPDAKGVAPPHRGRARNN
;
A
#
# COMPACT_ATOMS: atom_id res chain seq x y z
N MET A 1 -23.21 24.79 64.17
CA MET A 1 -21.74 24.87 63.99
C MET A 1 -21.29 23.61 63.26
N LYS A 2 -20.87 23.79 62.00
CA LYS A 2 -20.01 22.94 61.16
C LYS A 2 -20.46 21.49 60.87
N ILE A 3 -21.39 21.37 59.92
CA ILE A 3 -21.52 20.18 59.07
C ILE A 3 -20.25 20.14 58.19
N SER A 4 -19.41 19.14 58.40
CA SER A 4 -18.17 18.93 57.65
C SER A 4 -18.48 18.55 56.21
N ILE A 5 -18.41 19.54 55.31
CA ILE A 5 -18.47 19.44 53.83
C ILE A 5 -17.25 18.67 53.24
N ALA A 6 -16.38 18.11 54.09
CA ALA A 6 -15.11 17.47 53.71
C ALA A 6 -15.24 16.01 53.20
N LEU A 7 -16.45 15.53 52.89
CA LEU A 7 -16.68 14.16 52.40
C LEU A 7 -17.40 14.10 51.04
N LEU A 8 -17.40 15.21 50.30
CA LEU A 8 -17.85 15.29 48.90
C LEU A 8 -16.74 15.77 47.94
N PHE A 9 -15.48 15.66 48.35
CA PHE A 9 -14.32 15.93 47.48
C PHE A 9 -13.29 14.78 47.45
N LEU A 10 -13.57 13.62 48.08
CA LEU A 10 -12.66 12.47 48.12
C LEU A 10 -13.16 11.25 47.32
N THR A 11 -14.12 11.42 46.41
CA THR A 11 -14.54 10.36 45.47
C THR A 11 -14.31 10.74 44.00
N ALA A 12 -13.79 11.93 43.74
CA ALA A 12 -13.53 12.44 42.38
C ALA A 12 -12.09 12.19 41.87
N ILE A 13 -11.32 11.28 42.49
CA ILE A 13 -9.95 10.95 42.07
C ILE A 13 -9.75 9.43 41.87
N LEU A 14 -10.80 8.66 41.59
CA LEU A 14 -10.66 7.24 41.25
C LEU A 14 -11.13 6.87 39.83
N MET A 15 -11.55 7.85 39.02
CA MET A 15 -11.95 7.60 37.62
C MET A 15 -10.90 7.97 36.55
N ASN A 16 -9.69 8.42 36.94
CA ASN A 16 -8.64 8.79 35.98
C ASN A 16 -7.55 7.72 35.76
N SER A 17 -7.65 6.55 36.38
CA SER A 17 -6.72 5.45 36.14
C SER A 17 -7.35 4.42 35.20
N MET A 18 -7.70 4.84 33.98
CA MET A 18 -7.72 3.86 32.89
C MET A 18 -6.30 3.31 32.75
N PRO A 19 -6.10 1.98 32.82
CA PRO A 19 -4.79 1.40 32.65
C PRO A 19 -4.28 1.75 31.25
N LEU A 20 -3.05 2.26 31.18
CA LEU A 20 -2.34 2.68 29.96
C LEU A 20 -2.34 1.60 28.83
N GLN A 21 -2.65 0.34 29.17
CA GLN A 21 -2.89 -0.77 28.24
C GLN A 21 -4.16 -0.62 27.38
N ALA A 22 -5.26 -0.08 27.91
CA ALA A 22 -6.51 0.07 27.16
C ALA A 22 -6.39 1.12 26.03
N GLN A 23 -5.52 2.13 26.21
CA GLN A 23 -5.22 3.14 25.20
C GLN A 23 -4.39 2.56 24.04
N GLY A 24 -3.46 1.64 24.33
CA GLY A 24 -2.63 0.99 23.32
C GLY A 24 -3.40 0.01 22.42
N ASP A 25 -4.36 -0.74 22.97
CA ASP A 25 -5.19 -1.64 22.18
C ASP A 25 -6.21 -0.88 21.32
N GLN A 26 -6.79 0.19 21.85
CA GLN A 26 -7.71 1.05 21.10
C GLN A 26 -6.99 1.82 19.97
N GLU A 27 -5.73 2.26 20.18
CA GLU A 27 -4.92 2.90 19.14
C GLU A 27 -4.47 1.91 18.04
N ARG A 28 -4.12 0.67 18.41
CA ARG A 28 -3.83 -0.40 17.44
C ARG A 28 -5.04 -0.75 16.61
N GLU A 29 -6.20 -0.96 17.24
CA GLU A 29 -7.44 -1.31 16.56
C GLU A 29 -7.91 -0.18 15.62
N THR A 30 -7.75 1.09 16.01
CA THR A 30 -8.09 2.23 15.14
C THR A 30 -7.13 2.37 13.96
N LYS A 31 -5.83 2.15 14.17
CA LYS A 31 -4.83 2.12 13.09
C LYS A 31 -5.09 0.98 12.11
N ASP A 32 -5.41 -0.21 12.60
CA ASP A 32 -5.70 -1.38 11.76
C ASP A 32 -7.00 -1.19 10.98
N ARG A 33 -8.05 -0.63 11.60
CA ARG A 33 -9.27 -0.19 10.91
C ARG A 33 -8.96 0.79 9.78
N HIS A 34 -8.16 1.82 10.05
CA HIS A 34 -7.81 2.82 9.03
C HIS A 34 -7.00 2.21 7.87
N ARG A 35 -6.06 1.30 8.15
CA ARG A 35 -5.30 0.58 7.10
C ARG A 35 -6.21 -0.29 6.25
N LYS A 36 -7.16 -0.99 6.87
CA LYS A 36 -8.16 -1.80 6.16
C LYS A 36 -9.04 -0.93 5.26
N GLU A 37 -9.57 0.17 5.78
CA GLU A 37 -10.38 1.12 4.99
C GLU A 37 -9.60 1.70 3.80
N MET A 38 -8.33 2.05 3.99
CA MET A 38 -7.48 2.54 2.91
C MET A 38 -7.24 1.45 1.85
N SER A 39 -6.98 0.22 2.27
CA SER A 39 -6.81 -0.94 1.38
C SER A 39 -8.07 -1.16 0.54
N GLU A 40 -9.25 -1.19 1.16
CA GLU A 40 -10.51 -1.37 0.45
C GLU A 40 -10.78 -0.22 -0.54
N LYS A 41 -10.50 1.04 -0.16
CA LYS A 41 -10.60 2.18 -1.09
C LYS A 41 -9.68 2.03 -2.31
N ILE A 42 -8.46 1.53 -2.12
CA ILE A 42 -7.52 1.27 -3.21
C ILE A 42 -8.04 0.16 -4.11
N LYS A 43 -8.52 -0.95 -3.53
CA LYS A 43 -9.11 -2.07 -4.29
C LYS A 43 -10.29 -1.63 -5.14
N THR A 44 -11.27 -0.94 -4.55
CA THR A 44 -12.43 -0.41 -5.29
C THR A 44 -12.01 0.55 -6.40
N SER A 45 -11.05 1.44 -6.13
CA SER A 45 -10.51 2.34 -7.15
C SER A 45 -9.83 1.57 -8.28
N LYS A 46 -9.10 0.50 -7.97
CA LYS A 46 -8.43 -0.35 -8.96
C LYS A 46 -9.44 -1.08 -9.84
N ILE A 47 -10.50 -1.62 -9.24
CA ILE A 47 -11.59 -2.29 -9.96
C ILE A 47 -12.24 -1.34 -10.97
N ALA A 48 -12.68 -0.18 -10.50
CA ALA A 48 -13.30 0.82 -11.38
C ALA A 48 -12.35 1.25 -12.51
N PHE A 49 -11.09 1.50 -12.18
CA PHE A 49 -10.09 1.94 -13.15
C PHE A 49 -9.80 0.89 -14.23
N ILE A 50 -9.63 -0.38 -13.85
CA ILE A 50 -9.37 -1.46 -14.82
C ILE A 50 -10.59 -1.68 -15.71
N THR A 51 -11.80 -1.75 -15.14
CA THR A 51 -13.03 -1.91 -15.93
C THR A 51 -13.16 -0.81 -16.99
N GLU A 52 -12.88 0.44 -16.62
CA GLU A 52 -12.94 1.59 -17.54
C GLU A 52 -11.85 1.52 -18.62
N GLN A 53 -10.59 1.25 -18.26
CA GLN A 53 -9.48 1.28 -19.22
C GLN A 53 -9.48 0.06 -20.17
N VAL A 54 -9.90 -1.11 -19.69
CA VAL A 54 -9.92 -2.35 -20.48
C VAL A 54 -11.20 -2.48 -21.31
N GLU A 55 -12.25 -1.72 -20.96
CA GLU A 55 -13.57 -1.75 -21.61
C GLU A 55 -14.20 -3.16 -21.53
N LEU A 56 -14.23 -3.72 -20.31
CA LEU A 56 -14.81 -5.04 -20.06
C LEU A 56 -16.32 -5.01 -20.28
N THR A 57 -16.85 -5.96 -21.05
CA THR A 57 -18.31 -6.21 -21.07
C THR A 57 -18.74 -6.89 -19.77
N PRO A 58 -20.03 -6.89 -19.41
CA PRO A 58 -20.53 -7.62 -18.25
C PRO A 58 -20.12 -9.11 -18.25
N GLU A 59 -20.18 -9.76 -19.39
CA GLU A 59 -19.85 -11.20 -19.56
C GLU A 59 -18.35 -11.46 -19.44
N GLU A 60 -17.52 -10.56 -19.97
CA GLU A 60 -16.06 -10.64 -19.81
C GLU A 60 -15.68 -10.39 -18.34
N ALA A 61 -16.29 -9.39 -17.70
CA ALA A 61 -15.99 -9.01 -16.31
C ALA A 61 -16.27 -10.16 -15.34
N GLU A 62 -17.39 -10.89 -15.52
CA GLU A 62 -17.77 -12.03 -14.68
C GLU A 62 -16.69 -13.13 -14.69
N LYS A 63 -16.04 -13.36 -15.83
CA LYS A 63 -14.96 -14.35 -15.98
C LYS A 63 -13.59 -13.80 -15.60
N PHE A 64 -13.34 -12.52 -15.89
CA PHE A 64 -12.07 -11.85 -15.70
C PHE A 64 -11.72 -11.69 -14.22
N TRP A 65 -12.65 -11.17 -13.40
CA TRP A 65 -12.35 -10.80 -12.01
C TRP A 65 -11.87 -11.98 -11.14
N PRO A 66 -12.45 -13.19 -11.21
CA PRO A 66 -11.93 -14.35 -10.49
C PRO A 66 -10.46 -14.65 -10.82
N VAL A 67 -10.09 -14.67 -12.10
CA VAL A 67 -8.72 -14.94 -12.57
C VAL A 67 -7.77 -13.83 -12.13
N TYR A 68 -8.18 -12.58 -12.30
CA TYR A 68 -7.39 -11.43 -11.91
C TYR A 68 -7.12 -11.38 -10.39
N ASN A 69 -8.12 -11.69 -9.58
CA ASN A 69 -7.98 -11.71 -8.12
C ASN A 69 -7.07 -12.85 -7.65
N GLU A 70 -7.12 -14.01 -8.30
CA GLU A 70 -6.19 -15.12 -8.04
C GLU A 70 -4.74 -14.72 -8.36
N MET A 71 -4.51 -14.07 -9.51
CA MET A 71 -3.19 -13.54 -9.89
C MET A 71 -2.65 -12.57 -8.84
N GLU A 72 -3.47 -11.62 -8.40
CA GLU A 72 -3.05 -10.60 -7.43
C GLU A 72 -2.75 -11.21 -6.07
N ALA A 73 -3.51 -12.22 -5.64
CA ALA A 73 -3.21 -12.96 -4.40
C ALA A 73 -1.87 -13.70 -4.50
N LYS A 74 -1.63 -14.43 -5.59
CA LYS A 74 -0.34 -15.12 -5.83
C LYS A 74 0.83 -14.14 -5.89
N LYS A 75 0.64 -12.99 -6.54
CA LYS A 75 1.64 -11.92 -6.62
C LYS A 75 1.93 -11.32 -5.24
N GLU A 76 0.91 -11.13 -4.42
CA GLU A 76 1.08 -10.69 -3.03
C GLU A 76 1.90 -11.71 -2.23
N ASP A 77 1.58 -13.00 -2.33
CA ASP A 77 2.33 -14.07 -1.64
C ASP A 77 3.80 -14.11 -2.07
N ILE A 78 4.08 -14.02 -3.37
CA ILE A 78 5.43 -13.97 -3.93
C ILE A 78 6.20 -12.76 -3.39
N THR A 79 5.56 -11.60 -3.29
CA THR A 79 6.22 -10.35 -2.90
C THR A 79 6.27 -10.10 -1.38
N HIS A 80 5.44 -10.78 -0.59
CA HIS A 80 5.31 -10.58 0.86
C HIS A 80 6.66 -10.69 1.60
N ASN A 81 7.44 -11.71 1.26
CA ASN A 81 8.72 -12.01 1.92
C ASN A 81 9.81 -10.96 1.65
N LEU A 82 9.82 -10.39 0.45
CA LEU A 82 10.82 -9.39 0.06
C LEU A 82 10.46 -8.01 0.63
N MET A 83 9.16 -7.67 0.63
CA MET A 83 8.66 -6.40 1.16
C MET A 83 9.00 -6.22 2.65
N ASN A 84 8.90 -7.28 3.45
CA ASN A 84 9.26 -7.24 4.88
C ASN A 84 10.77 -7.07 5.09
N ARG A 85 11.60 -7.65 4.20
CA ARG A 85 13.05 -7.47 4.25
C ARG A 85 13.48 -6.05 3.88
N PHE A 86 12.82 -5.35 2.97
CA PHE A 86 13.22 -3.98 2.58
C PHE A 86 12.42 -2.86 3.26
N ARG A 87 11.33 -3.16 3.97
CA ARG A 87 10.60 -2.17 4.78
C ARG A 87 11.30 -1.96 6.12
N GLY A 88 12.17 -0.95 6.18
CA GLY A 88 12.70 -0.38 7.42
C GLY A 88 13.40 0.93 7.10
N LYS A 89 12.95 2.03 7.72
CA LYS A 89 13.50 3.39 7.56
C LYS A 89 14.75 3.64 8.42
N GLU A 90 15.38 2.61 8.96
CA GLU A 90 16.52 2.75 9.88
C GLU A 90 17.81 2.27 9.24
N GLU A 91 18.87 2.99 9.57
CA GLU A 91 20.28 2.71 9.30
C GLU A 91 20.58 1.24 9.57
N ARG A 92 20.44 0.40 8.54
CA ARG A 92 20.98 -0.96 8.61
C ARG A 92 22.46 -0.87 8.32
N PRO A 93 23.30 -1.61 9.07
CA PRO A 93 24.69 -1.75 8.68
C PRO A 93 24.76 -2.24 7.23
N GLU A 94 25.81 -1.80 6.53
CA GLU A 94 26.08 -2.27 5.18
C GLU A 94 26.17 -3.81 5.21
N PRO A 95 25.51 -4.53 4.30
CA PRO A 95 25.58 -5.98 4.27
C PRO A 95 27.01 -6.42 4.00
N THR A 96 27.39 -7.56 4.58
CA THR A 96 28.61 -8.26 4.16
C THR A 96 28.50 -8.73 2.71
N ASP A 97 29.63 -9.06 2.08
CA ASP A 97 29.64 -9.57 0.69
C ASP A 97 28.75 -10.81 0.53
N ASP A 98 28.75 -11.73 1.50
CA ASP A 98 27.92 -12.93 1.49
C ASP A 98 26.42 -12.60 1.60
N GLU A 99 26.06 -11.65 2.47
CA GLU A 99 24.67 -11.17 2.60
C GLU A 99 24.21 -10.43 1.33
N ALA A 100 25.08 -9.62 0.74
CA ALA A 100 24.79 -8.93 -0.52
C ALA A 100 24.53 -9.92 -1.66
N LEU A 101 25.37 -10.96 -1.77
CA LEU A 101 25.21 -12.02 -2.75
C LEU A 101 23.90 -12.79 -2.57
N GLU A 102 23.52 -13.10 -1.32
CA GLU A 102 22.25 -13.76 -1.03
C GLU A 102 21.04 -12.87 -1.35
N ILE A 103 21.12 -11.57 -1.05
CA ILE A 103 20.09 -10.59 -1.43
C ILE A 103 19.93 -10.53 -2.95
N MET A 104 21.04 -10.52 -3.70
CA MET A 104 21.02 -10.51 -5.17
C MET A 104 20.34 -11.76 -5.73
N LYS A 105 20.66 -12.95 -5.20
CA LYS A 105 20.01 -14.20 -5.60
C LYS A 105 18.52 -14.17 -5.34
N GLN A 106 18.10 -13.74 -4.15
CA GLN A 106 16.68 -13.66 -3.79
C GLN A 106 15.90 -12.68 -4.68
N ARG A 107 16.54 -11.60 -5.14
CA ARG A 107 15.93 -10.68 -6.10
C ARG A 107 15.72 -11.33 -7.46
N LEU A 108 16.72 -12.05 -7.98
CA LEU A 108 16.59 -12.77 -9.24
C LEU A 108 15.49 -13.82 -9.18
N THR A 109 15.45 -14.64 -8.14
CA THR A 109 14.39 -15.64 -7.94
C THR A 109 13.00 -14.98 -7.84
N LEU A 110 12.90 -13.81 -7.21
CA LEU A 110 11.64 -13.07 -7.18
C LEU A 110 11.22 -12.63 -8.59
N GLU A 111 12.14 -12.07 -9.37
CA GLU A 111 11.88 -11.63 -10.75
C GLU A 111 11.46 -12.79 -11.66
N GLU A 112 12.12 -13.94 -11.54
CA GLU A 112 11.74 -15.19 -12.23
C GLU A 112 10.30 -15.61 -11.87
N ASN A 113 9.98 -15.74 -10.58
CA ASN A 113 8.65 -16.13 -10.13
C ASN A 113 7.54 -15.15 -10.60
N LEU A 114 7.85 -13.85 -10.61
CA LEU A 114 6.90 -12.84 -11.11
C LEU A 114 6.71 -12.90 -12.63
N LEU A 115 7.77 -13.23 -13.37
CA LEU A 115 7.70 -13.41 -14.82
C LEU A 115 6.91 -14.67 -15.17
N ASP A 116 7.14 -15.78 -14.47
CA ASP A 116 6.41 -17.03 -14.65
C ASP A 116 4.92 -16.84 -14.34
N LEU A 117 4.60 -16.16 -13.23
CA LEU A 117 3.22 -15.79 -12.91
C LEU A 117 2.60 -14.94 -14.03
N LYS A 118 3.34 -13.96 -14.56
CA LYS A 118 2.85 -13.13 -15.65
C LYS A 118 2.55 -13.95 -16.91
N ALA A 119 3.42 -14.90 -17.27
CA ALA A 119 3.23 -15.78 -18.41
C ALA A 119 1.99 -16.68 -18.23
N GLU A 120 1.86 -17.34 -17.07
CA GLU A 120 0.70 -18.18 -16.73
C GLU A 120 -0.62 -17.41 -16.88
N TYR A 121 -0.70 -16.21 -16.32
CA TYR A 121 -1.93 -15.44 -16.33
C TYR A 121 -2.20 -14.73 -17.65
N GLN A 122 -1.17 -14.45 -18.46
CA GLN A 122 -1.38 -13.97 -19.81
C GLN A 122 -2.20 -14.97 -20.64
N GLU A 123 -1.86 -16.26 -20.56
CA GLU A 123 -2.61 -17.31 -21.26
C GLU A 123 -4.06 -17.36 -20.76
N LYS A 124 -4.28 -17.36 -19.44
CA LYS A 124 -5.62 -17.34 -18.84
C LYS A 124 -6.44 -16.10 -19.24
N PHE A 125 -5.81 -14.93 -19.37
CA PHE A 125 -6.50 -13.73 -19.81
C PHE A 125 -6.83 -13.77 -21.31
N LEU A 126 -5.99 -14.38 -22.13
CA LEU A 126 -6.25 -14.54 -23.57
C LEU A 126 -7.42 -15.50 -23.86
N ASP A 127 -7.74 -16.40 -22.95
CA ASP A 127 -8.95 -17.26 -23.03
C ASP A 127 -10.25 -16.47 -22.78
N ILE A 128 -10.16 -15.28 -22.17
CA ILE A 128 -11.31 -14.47 -21.74
C ILE A 128 -11.43 -13.18 -22.56
N LEU A 129 -10.29 -12.58 -22.89
CA LEU A 129 -10.16 -11.25 -23.49
C LEU A 129 -9.39 -11.32 -24.80
N SER A 130 -9.66 -10.40 -25.71
CA SER A 130 -8.85 -10.25 -26.92
C SER A 130 -7.41 -9.81 -26.59
N PRO A 131 -6.41 -10.10 -27.45
CA PRO A 131 -5.03 -9.67 -27.22
C PRO A 131 -4.88 -8.16 -26.99
N VAL A 132 -5.70 -7.35 -27.67
CA VAL A 132 -5.72 -5.89 -27.48
C VAL A 132 -6.18 -5.51 -26.07
N LYS A 133 -7.19 -6.18 -25.54
CA LYS A 133 -7.67 -5.94 -24.17
C LYS A 133 -6.68 -6.42 -23.11
N VAL A 134 -5.97 -7.53 -23.35
CA VAL A 134 -4.87 -7.98 -22.48
C VAL A 134 -3.73 -6.96 -22.46
N LEU A 135 -3.39 -6.35 -23.59
CA LEU A 135 -2.40 -5.27 -23.63
C LEU A 135 -2.88 -4.02 -22.85
N LYS A 136 -4.15 -3.61 -23.05
CA LYS A 136 -4.78 -2.51 -22.28
C LYS A 136 -4.75 -2.77 -20.78
N LEU A 137 -4.95 -4.02 -20.35
CA LEU A 137 -4.87 -4.42 -18.95
C LEU A 137 -3.48 -4.11 -18.37
N TYR A 138 -2.41 -4.48 -19.06
CA TYR A 138 -1.04 -4.20 -18.60
C TYR A 138 -0.77 -2.70 -18.48
N GLU A 139 -1.19 -1.93 -19.48
CA GLU A 139 -1.07 -0.48 -19.45
C GLU A 139 -1.87 0.15 -18.29
N ALA A 140 -3.08 -0.37 -18.03
CA ALA A 140 -3.94 0.08 -16.95
C ALA A 140 -3.32 -0.21 -15.58
N GLU A 141 -2.79 -1.41 -15.35
CA GLU A 141 -2.11 -1.76 -14.10
C GLU A 141 -0.91 -0.85 -13.82
N ASP A 142 -0.10 -0.62 -14.84
CA ASP A 142 1.08 0.24 -14.76
C ASP A 142 0.70 1.71 -14.50
N LYS A 143 -0.32 2.21 -15.18
CA LYS A 143 -0.84 3.57 -14.99
C LYS A 143 -1.44 3.74 -13.59
N PHE A 144 -2.21 2.78 -13.11
CA PHE A 144 -2.76 2.79 -11.76
C PHE A 144 -1.66 2.79 -10.71
N ARG A 145 -0.64 1.94 -10.87
CA ARG A 145 0.52 1.89 -9.97
C ARG A 145 1.26 3.23 -9.92
N ARG A 146 1.50 3.87 -11.07
CA ARG A 146 2.12 5.21 -11.12
C ARG A 146 1.27 6.26 -10.39
N GLN A 147 -0.03 6.32 -10.67
CA GLN A 147 -0.95 7.26 -10.01
C GLN A 147 -1.00 7.05 -8.49
N LEU A 148 -0.99 5.78 -8.04
CA LEU A 148 -0.99 5.46 -6.62
C LEU A 148 0.30 5.96 -5.94
N MET A 149 1.46 5.75 -6.56
CA MET A 149 2.75 6.23 -6.04
C MET A 149 2.84 7.76 -6.02
N GLU A 150 2.29 8.45 -7.02
CA GLU A 150 2.20 9.91 -7.03
C GLU A 150 1.34 10.45 -5.90
N ARG A 151 0.19 9.83 -5.62
CA ARG A 151 -0.68 10.20 -4.48
C ARG A 151 0.02 10.02 -3.14
N PHE A 152 0.81 8.96 -2.97
CA PHE A 152 1.59 8.74 -1.75
C PHE A 152 2.74 9.74 -1.59
N ARG A 153 3.48 10.04 -2.67
CA ARG A 153 4.55 11.06 -2.66
C ARG A 153 4.02 12.48 -2.47
N GLY A 154 2.83 12.79 -3.01
CA GLY A 154 2.17 14.08 -2.86
C GLY A 154 1.69 14.35 -1.42
N ARG A 155 1.27 13.31 -0.69
CA ARG A 155 0.97 13.43 0.76
C ARG A 155 2.20 13.67 1.61
N GLU A 156 3.36 13.13 1.23
CA GLU A 156 4.63 13.35 1.94
C GLU A 156 5.20 14.76 1.71
N LYS A 157 4.76 15.45 0.63
CA LYS A 157 5.19 16.79 0.24
C LYS A 157 4.21 17.91 0.59
N ALA A 158 3.07 17.65 1.23
CA ALA A 158 2.22 18.72 1.71
C ALA A 158 2.90 19.40 2.90
N PRO A 159 3.53 20.57 2.75
CA PRO A 159 4.09 21.29 3.87
C PRO A 159 2.91 21.99 4.56
N ASP A 160 2.97 22.12 5.87
CA ASP A 160 2.14 23.09 6.58
C ASP A 160 2.12 24.39 5.79
N ALA A 161 0.92 24.82 5.41
CA ALA A 161 0.69 26.02 4.64
C ALA A 161 1.00 27.25 5.50
N LYS A 162 2.28 27.53 5.76
CA LYS A 162 2.84 28.82 6.14
C LYS A 162 4.23 28.99 5.52
N GLY A 163 4.20 29.42 4.25
CA GLY A 163 5.14 30.37 3.66
C GLY A 163 6.61 29.99 3.55
N VAL A 164 7.00 29.37 2.43
CA VAL A 164 8.24 29.71 1.71
C VAL A 164 8.00 29.43 0.22
N ALA A 165 8.23 30.41 -0.65
CA ALA A 165 8.15 30.23 -2.10
C ALA A 165 9.25 29.27 -2.59
N PRO A 166 8.97 28.37 -3.57
CA PRO A 166 9.98 27.43 -4.06
C PRO A 166 11.10 28.18 -4.81
N PRO A 167 12.38 27.78 -4.65
CA PRO A 167 13.47 28.41 -5.38
C PRO A 167 13.34 28.13 -6.87
N HIS A 168 13.49 29.17 -7.67
CA HIS A 168 13.54 29.09 -9.13
C HIS A 168 14.58 28.04 -9.56
N ARG A 169 14.13 27.01 -10.29
CA ARG A 169 15.06 26.09 -10.98
C ARG A 169 15.83 26.90 -12.01
N GLY A 170 17.08 27.24 -11.68
CA GLY A 170 18.05 27.73 -12.65
C GLY A 170 18.26 26.67 -13.73
N ARG A 171 17.82 26.96 -14.95
CA ARG A 171 18.36 26.33 -16.15
C ARG A 171 19.76 26.93 -16.37
N ALA A 172 20.81 26.14 -16.16
CA ALA A 172 22.10 26.34 -16.80
C ALA A 172 22.39 25.03 -17.55
N ARG A 173 21.95 24.92 -18.81
CA ARG A 173 22.73 25.17 -20.04
C ARG A 173 24.07 24.44 -20.03
N ASN A 174 24.12 23.42 -20.89
CA ASN A 174 25.29 22.68 -21.36
C ASN A 174 26.51 23.57 -21.60
N ASN A 175 27.68 22.99 -21.32
CA ASN A 175 28.73 22.91 -22.33
C ASN A 175 29.34 21.52 -22.28
#